data_AF-A0AAW4WUX4-F1
#
_entry.id   AF-A0AAW4WUX4-F1
#
_cell.length_a   1.000
_cell.length_b   1.000
_cell.length_c   1.000
_cell.angle_alpha   90.00
_cell.angle_beta   90.00
_cell.angle_gamma   90.00
#
_symmetry.space_group_name_H-M   'P 1'
#
loop_
_entity.id
_entity.type
_entity.pdbx_description
1 polymer ?
#
loop_
_entity_poly.entity_id
_entity_poly.type
_entity_poly.pdbx_seq_one_letter_code
_entity_poly.pdbx_strand_id
1 'polypeptide(L)' 'QKPAKIYMADGSELPVKILSGRPGYINFLDAFNGWQLVSNLKKATGLPAATSFKHVSPAGAAVGLPLTETLAKIYWV' A
#
# COMPACT_ATOMS: atom_id res chain seq x y z
N GLN A 1 -3.75 14.32 -17.53
CA GLN A 1 -3.15 15.67 -17.53
C GLN A 1 -1.64 15.54 -17.62
N LYS A 2 -0.96 16.41 -18.37
CA LYS A 2 0.51 16.47 -18.49
C LYS A 2 0.93 17.94 -18.53
N PRO A 3 2.05 18.34 -17.89
CA PRO A 3 2.94 17.52 -17.07
C PRO A 3 2.35 17.19 -15.68
N ALA A 4 2.96 16.25 -14.97
CA ALA A 4 2.67 15.93 -13.57
C ALA A 4 3.97 15.54 -12.85
N LYS A 5 4.11 15.95 -11.59
CA LYS A 5 5.27 15.63 -10.74
C LYS A 5 4.85 15.49 -9.28
N ILE A 6 5.64 14.76 -8.51
CA ILE A 6 5.59 14.72 -7.05
C ILE A 6 6.87 15.37 -6.51
N TYR A 7 6.74 16.15 -5.44
CA TYR A 7 7.85 16.87 -4.79
C TYR A 7 7.47 17.21 -3.35
N MET A 8 8.47 17.46 -2.50
CA MET A 8 8.26 18.05 -1.18
C MET A 8 8.27 19.57 -1.31
N ALA A 9 7.31 20.25 -0.67
CA ALA A 9 7.14 21.70 -0.80
C ALA A 9 8.36 22.51 -0.29
N ASP A 10 9.10 21.95 0.66
CA ASP A 10 10.33 22.50 1.23
C ASP A 10 11.59 22.17 0.40
N GLY A 11 11.45 21.45 -0.71
CA GLY A 11 12.56 21.03 -1.56
C GLY A 11 13.36 19.84 -1.03
N SER A 12 12.95 19.22 0.08
CA SER A 12 13.57 18.01 0.60
C SER A 12 13.34 16.79 -0.30
N GLU A 13 14.11 15.72 -0.05
CA GLU A 13 13.92 14.45 -0.75
C GLU A 13 12.57 13.81 -0.39
N LEU A 14 12.01 13.05 -1.34
CA LEU A 14 10.79 12.29 -1.06
C LEU A 14 11.06 11.24 0.03
N PRO A 15 10.09 10.97 0.93
CA PRO A 15 10.21 9.92 1.95
C PRO A 15 10.08 8.50 1.37
N VAL A 16 10.27 8.35 0.05
CA VAL A 16 10.22 7.09 -0.68
C VAL A 16 11.34 7.06 -1.72
N LYS A 17 11.95 5.89 -1.90
CA LYS A 17 12.96 5.65 -2.93
C LYS A 17 12.41 4.71 -3.98
N ILE A 18 12.52 5.08 -5.26
CA ILE A 18 12.15 4.19 -6.37
C ILE A 18 13.30 3.21 -6.60
N LEU A 19 13.06 1.93 -6.31
CA LEU A 19 14.05 0.86 -6.52
C LEU A 19 13.95 0.25 -7.92
N SER A 20 12.77 0.25 -8.53
CA SER A 20 12.51 -0.29 -9.87
C SER A 20 11.30 0.37 -10.51
N GLY A 21 11.28 0.43 -11.85
CA GLY A 21 10.19 0.98 -12.64
C GLY A 21 10.05 2.51 -12.56
N ARG A 22 8.89 3.03 -12.98
CA ARG A 22 8.55 4.47 -13.00
C ARG A 22 7.09 4.65 -12.59
N PRO A 23 6.78 4.83 -11.29
CA PRO A 23 5.40 4.97 -10.82
C PRO A 23 4.74 6.25 -11.35
N GLY A 24 3.47 6.13 -11.76
CA GLY A 24 2.64 7.25 -12.17
C GLY A 24 1.91 7.91 -11.00
N TYR A 25 1.17 8.98 -11.31
CA TYR A 25 0.42 9.78 -10.32
C TYR A 25 -0.51 8.91 -9.46
N ILE A 26 -1.35 8.07 -10.10
CA ILE A 26 -2.31 7.20 -9.39
C ILE A 26 -1.59 6.17 -8.52
N ASN A 27 -0.41 5.68 -8.94
CA ASN A 27 0.35 4.73 -8.12
C ASN A 27 0.78 5.34 -6.79
N PHE A 28 1.17 6.61 -6.76
CA PHE A 28 1.50 7.30 -5.51
C PHE A 28 0.27 7.49 -4.62
N LEU A 29 -0.90 7.79 -5.19
CA LEU A 29 -2.14 7.88 -4.40
C LEU A 29 -2.49 6.53 -3.76
N ASP A 30 -2.43 5.43 -4.52
CA ASP A 30 -2.69 4.09 -3.99
C ASP A 30 -1.64 3.73 -2.92
N ALA A 31 -0.35 3.96 -3.20
CA ALA A 31 0.74 3.59 -2.31
C ALA A 31 0.72 4.35 -0.98
N PHE A 32 0.48 5.66 -0.99
CA PHE A 32 0.48 6.46 0.24
C PHE A 32 -0.73 6.18 1.13
N ASN A 33 -1.91 5.91 0.55
CA ASN A 33 -3.06 5.48 1.32
C ASN A 33 -2.86 4.05 1.87
N GLY A 34 -2.36 3.14 1.03
CA GLY A 34 -2.07 1.76 1.43
C GLY A 34 -1.05 1.67 2.56
N TRP A 35 0.03 2.44 2.48
CA TRP A 35 1.07 2.50 3.51
C TRP A 35 0.53 2.93 4.87
N GLN A 36 -0.28 4.00 4.91
CA GLN A 36 -0.88 4.49 6.14
C GLN A 36 -1.83 3.44 6.75
N LEU A 37 -2.64 2.79 5.93
CA LEU A 37 -3.57 1.75 6.38
C LEU A 37 -2.82 0.60 7.06
N VAL A 38 -1.82 0.01 6.41
CA VAL A 38 -1.10 -1.14 6.98
C VAL A 38 -0.22 -0.75 8.16
N SER A 39 0.35 0.47 8.15
CA SER A 39 1.13 1.01 9.27
C SER A 39 0.26 1.16 10.52
N ASN A 40 -0.98 1.65 10.36
CA ASN A 40 -1.91 1.80 11.48
C ASN A 40 -2.45 0.45 11.96
N LEU A 41 -2.76 -0.49 11.06
CA LEU A 41 -3.14 -1.86 11.44
C LEU A 41 -2.03 -2.55 12.24
N LYS A 42 -0.77 -2.45 11.79
CA LYS A 42 0.39 -2.99 12.50
C LYS A 42 0.52 -2.40 13.90
N LYS A 43 0.39 -1.07 14.05
CA LYS A 43 0.46 -0.39 15.35
C LYS A 43 -0.67 -0.82 16.28
N ALA A 44 -1.89 -0.93 15.77
CA ALA A 44 -3.07 -1.24 16.57
C ALA A 44 -3.12 -2.71 17.01
N THR A 45 -2.61 -3.63 16.19
CA THR A 45 -2.75 -5.08 16.42
C THR A 45 -1.46 -5.78 16.84
N GLY A 46 -0.30 -5.16 16.63
CA GLY A 46 1.01 -5.81 16.79
C GLY A 46 1.35 -6.82 15.68
N LEU A 47 0.39 -7.18 14.83
CA LEU A 47 0.54 -8.21 13.80
C LEU A 47 1.00 -7.62 12.46
N PRO A 48 1.78 -8.35 11.63
CA PRO A 48 2.00 -7.98 10.24
C PRO A 48 0.68 -7.68 9.53
N ALA A 49 0.65 -6.68 8.64
CA ALA A 49 -0.55 -6.28 7.93
C ALA A 49 -0.25 -6.07 6.45
N ALA A 50 -1.26 -6.33 5.61
CA ALA A 50 -1.18 -6.17 4.16
C ALA A 50 -2.47 -5.55 3.61
N THR A 51 -2.38 -4.89 2.46
CA THR A 51 -3.53 -4.33 1.75
C THR A 51 -3.32 -4.38 0.23
N SER A 52 -4.42 -4.52 -0.49
CA SER A 52 -4.50 -4.39 -1.94
C SER A 52 -5.38 -3.20 -2.26
N PHE A 53 -4.82 -2.23 -2.99
CA PHE A 53 -5.52 -1.00 -3.36
C PHE A 53 -5.88 -0.98 -4.84
N LYS A 54 -7.03 -0.38 -5.13
CA LYS A 54 -7.47 -0.08 -6.49
C LYS A 54 -8.31 1.18 -6.49
N HIS A 55 -8.02 2.10 -7.42
CA HIS A 55 -8.75 3.37 -7.53
C HIS A 55 -8.81 4.14 -6.20
N VAL A 56 -7.67 4.23 -5.50
CA VAL A 56 -7.48 5.00 -4.26
C VAL A 56 -8.27 4.46 -3.07
N SER A 57 -8.82 3.24 -3.17
CA SER A 57 -9.55 2.57 -2.10
C SER A 57 -9.01 1.14 -1.88
N PRO A 58 -9.09 0.60 -0.66
CA PRO A 58 -8.71 -0.79 -0.41
C PRO A 58 -9.73 -1.72 -1.08
N ALA A 59 -9.25 -2.56 -2.00
CA ALA A 59 -9.97 -3.73 -2.47
C ALA A 59 -9.93 -4.85 -1.42
N GLY A 60 -8.90 -4.88 -0.58
CA GLY A 60 -8.79 -5.76 0.57
C GLY A 60 -7.71 -5.30 1.55
N ALA A 61 -7.86 -5.66 2.82
CA ALA A 61 -6.87 -5.45 3.88
C ALA A 61 -6.99 -6.54 4.95
N ALA A 62 -5.86 -6.97 5.51
CA ALA A 62 -5.84 -8.04 6.51
C ALA A 62 -4.62 -7.91 7.44
N VAL A 63 -4.71 -8.59 8.59
CA VAL A 63 -3.58 -8.89 9.47
C VAL A 63 -3.15 -10.35 9.29
N GLY A 64 -1.87 -10.63 9.55
CA GLY A 64 -1.24 -11.92 9.29
C GLY A 64 -1.65 -13.00 10.28
N LEU A 65 -2.80 -13.63 10.05
CA LEU A 65 -3.25 -14.83 10.74
C LEU A 65 -3.11 -16.06 9.82
N PRO A 66 -2.89 -17.26 10.38
CA PRO A 66 -2.87 -18.49 9.60
C PRO A 66 -4.18 -18.69 8.83
N LEU A 67 -4.08 -19.09 7.56
CA LEU A 67 -5.23 -19.50 6.79
C LEU A 67 -5.62 -20.93 7.17
N THR A 68 -6.92 -21.20 7.25
CA THR A 68 -7.42 -22.57 7.24
C THR A 68 -7.25 -23.16 5.83
N GLU A 69 -7.31 -24.49 5.70
CA GLU A 69 -7.23 -25.16 4.40
C GLU A 69 -8.29 -24.62 3.41
N THR A 70 -9.51 -24.35 3.89
CA THR A 70 -10.57 -23.75 3.08
C THR A 70 -10.23 -22.33 2.62
N LEU A 71 -9.69 -21.48 3.50
CA LEU A 71 -9.32 -20.11 3.13
C LEU A 71 -8.14 -20.10 2.16
N ALA A 72 -7.14 -20.96 2.36
CA ALA A 72 -6.01 -21.10 1.43
C ALA A 72 -6.50 -21.46 0.01
N LYS A 73 -7.41 -22.44 -0.10
CA LYS A 73 -8.08 -22.80 -1.37
C LYS A 73 -8.84 -21.61 -2.00
N ILE A 74 -9.54 -20.80 -1.20
CA ILE A 74 -10.28 -19.61 -1.68
C ILE A 74 -9.32 -18.53 -2.20
N TYR A 75 -8.16 -18.35 -1.56
CA TYR A 75 -7.16 -17.35 -1.94
C TYR A 75 -6.13 -17.84 -2.96
N TRP A 76 -6.24 -19.09 -3.41
CA TRP A 76 -5.34 -19.72 -4.37
C TRP A 76 -3.86 -19.73 -3.93
N VAL A 77 -3.61 -20.04 -2.65
CA VAL A 77 -2.26 -20.19 -2.05
C VAL A 77 -2.12 -21.49 -1.29
#